data_AF-A0A534YMJ5-F1
#
_entry.id   AF-A0A534YMJ5-F1
#
_cell.length_a   1.000
_cell.length_b   1.000
_cell.length_c   1.000
_cell.angle_alpha   90.00
_cell.angle_beta   90.00
_cell.angle_gamma   90.00
#
_symmetry.space_group_name_H-M   'P 1'
#
loop_
_entity.id
_entity.type
_entity.pdbx_description
1 polymer ?
#
loop_
_entity_poly.entity_id
_entity_poly.type
_entity_poly.pdbx_seq_one_letter_code
_entity_poly.pdbx_strand_id
1 'polypeptide(L)'
;RMTKEERAWIGPRLVEYMRYQGDDSEVGKYNPGQKLFFWAVIVGAIGVLVTGIVMWFPLTFNEIFREASYVIHDIAFILFFVAIVFHIYLGTAGEPGTFRSMTRGTVTRAWARLHHPRWFREVTGEQTRR
;
A
#
# COMPACT_ATOMS: atom_id res chain seq x y z
N ARG A 1 -2.88 13.11 0.96
CA ARG A 1 -2.58 13.77 2.26
C ARG A 1 -2.88 12.76 3.38
N MET A 2 -1.90 12.43 4.24
CA MET A 2 -2.17 11.61 5.43
C MET A 2 -2.79 12.47 6.54
N THR A 3 -3.88 12.02 7.15
CA THR A 3 -4.50 12.70 8.30
C THR A 3 -3.71 12.41 9.59
N LYS A 4 -3.96 13.18 10.67
CA LYS A 4 -3.34 12.90 11.98
C LYS A 4 -3.72 11.51 12.53
N GLU A 5 -4.95 11.08 12.27
CA GLU A 5 -5.46 9.75 12.62
C GLU A 5 -4.73 8.63 11.85
N GLU A 6 -4.33 8.88 10.60
CA GLU A 6 -3.60 7.93 9.77
C GLU A 6 -2.13 7.77 10.18
N ARG A 7 -1.53 8.79 10.82
CA ARG A 7 -0.17 8.66 11.40
C ARG A 7 -0.14 7.81 12.66
N ALA A 8 -1.23 7.82 13.45
CA ALA A 8 -1.40 6.97 14.62
C ALA A 8 -1.67 5.49 14.27
N TRP A 9 -1.86 5.18 12.98
CA TRP A 9 -2.10 3.82 12.50
C TRP A 9 -0.82 2.97 12.44
N ILE A 10 0.36 3.59 12.35
CA ILE A 10 1.65 2.90 12.35
C ILE A 10 1.98 2.48 13.79
N GLY A 11 1.62 1.24 14.17
CA GLY A 11 1.84 0.70 15.53
C GLY A 11 0.71 -0.22 16.01
N PRO A 12 0.11 -0.01 17.19
CA PRO A 12 -0.89 -0.92 17.78
C PRO A 12 -2.12 -1.15 16.90
N ARG A 13 -2.58 -0.10 16.19
CA ARG A 13 -3.74 -0.17 15.30
C ARG A 13 -3.52 -1.00 14.03
N LEU A 14 -2.29 -1.07 13.50
CA LEU A 14 -1.94 -1.99 12.42
C LEU A 14 -2.13 -3.44 12.89
N VAL A 15 -1.65 -3.74 14.11
CA VAL A 15 -1.76 -5.07 14.71
C VAL A 15 -3.23 -5.41 14.99
N GLU A 16 -4.00 -4.45 15.51
CA GLU A 16 -5.42 -4.58 15.77
C GLU A 16 -6.23 -4.80 14.48
N TYR A 17 -5.90 -4.07 13.40
CA TYR A 17 -6.47 -4.26 12.06
C TYR A 17 -6.15 -5.66 11.51
N MET A 18 -4.89 -6.09 11.58
CA MET A 18 -4.52 -7.46 11.17
C MET A 18 -5.18 -8.55 12.03
N ARG A 19 -5.57 -8.22 13.26
CA ARG A 19 -6.28 -9.11 14.18
C ARG A 19 -7.81 -9.00 14.07
N TYR A 20 -8.34 -8.18 13.15
CA TYR A 20 -9.79 -7.92 13.02
C TYR A 20 -10.44 -7.45 14.34
N GLN A 21 -9.70 -6.73 15.19
CA GLN A 21 -10.18 -6.26 16.50
C GLN A 21 -10.58 -4.78 16.50
N GLY A 22 -10.33 -4.05 15.41
CA GLY A 22 -10.54 -2.60 15.32
C GLY A 22 -11.91 -2.19 14.73
N ASP A 23 -12.32 -0.95 15.00
CA ASP A 23 -13.49 -0.34 14.34
C ASP A 23 -13.09 0.27 12.99
N ASP A 24 -13.47 -0.39 11.91
CA ASP A 24 -13.18 0.02 10.53
C ASP A 24 -14.25 0.96 9.94
N SER A 25 -15.19 1.44 10.75
CA SER A 25 -16.34 2.26 10.33
C SER A 25 -15.97 3.56 9.60
N GLU A 26 -14.76 4.08 9.85
CA GLU A 26 -14.23 5.33 9.31
C GLU A 26 -13.23 5.14 8.15
N VAL A 27 -13.11 3.93 7.61
CA VAL A 27 -12.25 3.67 6.44
C VAL A 27 -12.83 4.38 5.21
N GLY A 28 -12.05 5.34 4.69
CA GLY A 28 -12.34 6.07 3.45
C GLY A 28 -11.98 5.29 2.19
N LYS A 29 -11.89 5.97 1.05
CA LYS A 29 -11.70 5.34 -0.29
C LYS A 29 -10.48 4.42 -0.36
N TYR A 30 -9.41 4.77 0.34
CA TYR A 30 -8.23 3.93 0.52
C TYR A 30 -8.02 3.70 2.00
N ASN A 31 -7.86 2.44 2.38
CA ASN A 31 -7.55 2.09 3.75
C ASN A 31 -6.11 2.54 4.10
N PRO A 32 -5.78 2.70 5.39
CA PRO A 32 -4.44 3.13 5.80
C PRO A 32 -3.31 2.20 5.31
N GLY A 33 -3.56 0.88 5.22
CA GLY A 33 -2.62 -0.10 4.69
C GLY A 33 -2.28 0.12 3.22
N GLN A 34 -3.29 0.36 2.37
CA GLN A 34 -3.14 0.71 0.96
C GLN A 34 -2.34 2.00 0.79
N LYS A 35 -2.56 3.00 1.66
CA LYS A 35 -1.78 4.25 1.64
C LYS A 35 -0.33 4.04 2.07
N LEU A 36 -0.08 3.23 3.09
CA LEU A 36 1.27 2.87 3.52
C LEU A 36 2.01 2.12 2.41
N PHE A 37 1.35 1.14 1.80
CA PHE A 37 1.87 0.39 0.65
C PHE A 37 2.22 1.32 -0.51
N PHE A 38 1.33 2.26 -0.87
CA PHE A 38 1.59 3.26 -1.90
C PHE A 38 2.86 4.06 -1.64
N TRP A 39 3.05 4.57 -0.43
CA TRP A 39 4.27 5.32 -0.08
C TRP A 39 5.51 4.44 -0.05
N ALA A 40 5.41 3.21 0.45
CA ALA A 40 6.51 2.26 0.44
C ALA A 40 6.99 1.95 -0.99
N VAL A 41 6.06 1.75 -1.93
CA VAL A 41 6.39 1.54 -3.34
C VAL A 41 7.04 2.78 -3.96
N ILE A 42 6.55 3.99 -3.67
CA ILE A 42 7.17 5.22 -4.19
C ILE A 42 8.62 5.38 -3.68
N VAL A 43 8.83 5.23 -2.37
CA VAL A 43 10.17 5.36 -1.78
C VAL A 43 11.10 4.27 -2.31
N GLY A 44 10.60 3.03 -2.41
CA GLY A 44 11.34 1.91 -2.99
C GLY A 44 11.72 2.15 -4.45
N ALA A 45 10.79 2.64 -5.27
CA ALA A 45 11.03 2.94 -6.68
C ALA A 45 12.10 4.04 -6.86
N ILE A 46 12.06 5.10 -6.04
CA ILE A 46 13.09 6.13 -6.03
C ILE A 46 14.44 5.54 -5.62
N GLY A 47 14.47 4.70 -4.57
CA GLY A 47 15.69 4.02 -4.11
C GLY A 47 16.31 3.16 -5.20
N VAL A 48 15.52 2.29 -5.83
CA VAL A 48 15.93 1.43 -6.96
C VAL A 48 16.41 2.26 -8.16
N LEU A 49 15.75 3.37 -8.47
CA LEU A 49 16.16 4.26 -9.56
C LEU A 49 17.53 4.89 -9.28
N VAL A 50 17.72 5.45 -8.08
CA VAL A 50 18.97 6.11 -7.70
C VAL A 50 20.13 5.11 -7.69
N THR A 51 19.96 3.96 -7.03
CA THR A 51 21.01 2.93 -7.00
C THR A 51 21.24 2.30 -8.37
N GLY A 52 20.19 2.14 -9.17
CA GLY A 52 20.27 1.67 -10.55
C GLY A 52 21.09 2.60 -11.45
N ILE A 53 20.94 3.92 -11.31
CA ILE A 53 21.76 4.90 -12.03
C ILE A 53 23.24 4.78 -11.63
N VAL A 54 23.55 4.61 -10.34
CA VAL A 54 24.93 4.41 -9.87
C VAL A 54 25.54 3.13 -10.44
N MET A 55 24.76 2.04 -10.45
CA MET A 55 25.17 0.75 -11.02
C MET A 55 25.35 0.78 -12.54
N TRP A 56 24.56 1.60 -13.25
CA TRP A 56 24.67 1.76 -14.71
C TRP A 56 25.98 2.43 -15.12
N PHE A 57 26.50 3.35 -14.31
CA PHE A 57 27.73 4.13 -14.59
C PHE A 57 28.84 3.86 -13.56
N PRO A 58 29.38 2.63 -13.47
CA PRO A 58 30.22 2.18 -12.35
C PRO A 58 31.60 2.85 -12.28
N LEU A 59 32.05 3.50 -13.35
CA LEU A 59 33.32 4.24 -13.42
C LEU A 59 33.17 5.72 -13.02
N THR A 60 31.94 6.24 -12.93
CA THR A 60 31.66 7.65 -12.60
C THR A 60 31.61 7.89 -11.09
N PHE A 61 31.24 6.86 -10.33
CA PHE A 61 31.06 6.93 -8.87
C PHE A 61 32.22 6.24 -8.14
N ASN A 62 32.48 6.68 -6.91
CA ASN A 62 33.50 6.04 -6.07
C ASN A 62 33.06 4.61 -5.67
N GLU A 63 34.04 3.81 -5.21
CA GLU A 63 33.84 2.42 -4.83
C GLU A 63 32.78 2.24 -3.72
N ILE A 64 32.82 3.08 -2.68
CA ILE A 64 31.89 3.02 -1.55
C ILE A 64 30.44 3.22 -2.00
N PHE A 65 30.17 4.22 -2.86
CA PHE A 65 28.82 4.48 -3.36
C PHE A 65 28.32 3.34 -4.26
N ARG A 66 29.22 2.72 -5.03
CA ARG A 66 28.88 1.58 -5.88
C ARG A 66 28.51 0.34 -5.05
N GLU A 67 29.32 -0.01 -4.06
CA GLU A 67 29.05 -1.15 -3.17
C GLU A 67 27.77 -0.96 -2.36
N ALA A 68 27.58 0.24 -1.80
CA ALA A 68 26.34 0.58 -1.10
C ALA A 68 25.12 0.48 -2.04
N SER A 69 25.27 0.88 -3.30
CA SER A 69 24.18 0.82 -4.28
C SER A 69 23.74 -0.60 -4.56
N TYR A 70 24.65 -1.56 -4.71
CA TYR A 70 24.29 -2.98 -4.88
C TYR A 70 23.47 -3.49 -3.69
N VAL A 71 23.97 -3.31 -2.47
CA VAL A 71 23.29 -3.79 -1.25
C VAL A 71 21.91 -3.16 -1.09
N ILE A 72 21.81 -1.84 -1.28
CA ILE A 72 20.52 -1.13 -1.15
C ILE A 72 19.56 -1.55 -2.25
N HIS A 73 20.03 -1.73 -3.49
CA HIS A 73 19.20 -2.17 -4.62
C HIS A 73 18.64 -3.57 -4.38
N ASP A 74 19.47 -4.51 -3.94
CA ASP A 74 19.07 -5.89 -3.66
C ASP A 74 18.05 -5.97 -2.53
N ILE A 75 18.28 -5.24 -1.43
CA ILE A 75 17.31 -5.16 -0.33
C ILE A 75 15.99 -4.55 -0.81
N ALA A 76 16.03 -3.46 -1.58
CA ALA A 76 14.84 -2.83 -2.13
C ALA A 76 14.07 -3.77 -3.06
N PHE A 77 14.78 -4.55 -3.89
CA PHE A 77 14.19 -5.56 -4.77
C PHE A 77 13.49 -6.67 -3.97
N ILE A 78 14.14 -7.21 -2.93
CA ILE A 78 13.56 -8.26 -2.08
C ILE A 78 12.29 -7.74 -1.39
N LEU A 79 12.35 -6.53 -0.82
CA LEU A 79 11.18 -5.92 -0.16
C LEU A 79 10.05 -5.67 -1.16
N PHE A 80 10.37 -5.18 -2.37
CA PHE A 80 9.38 -4.99 -3.43
C PHE A 80 8.77 -6.31 -3.89
N PHE A 81 9.55 -7.39 -3.97
CA PHE A 81 9.07 -8.71 -4.33
C PHE A 81 8.07 -9.25 -3.29
N VAL A 82 8.37 -9.12 -2.00
CA VAL A 82 7.41 -9.48 -0.93
C VAL A 82 6.16 -8.62 -1.01
N ALA A 83 6.32 -7.32 -1.22
CA ALA A 83 5.24 -6.36 -1.35
C ALA A 83 4.30 -6.69 -2.52
N ILE A 84 4.83 -7.04 -3.70
CA ILE A 84 4.01 -7.36 -4.87
C ILE A 84 3.22 -8.67 -4.69
N VAL A 85 3.80 -9.68 -4.03
CA VAL A 85 3.08 -10.92 -3.69
C VAL A 85 1.88 -10.60 -2.79
N PHE A 86 2.09 -9.81 -1.74
CA PHE A 86 1.02 -9.38 -0.84
C PHE A 86 -0.05 -8.54 -1.57
N HIS A 87 0.37 -7.64 -2.45
CA HIS A 87 -0.52 -6.82 -3.27
C HIS A 87 -1.40 -7.65 -4.19
N ILE A 88 -0.81 -8.63 -4.89
CA ILE A 88 -1.54 -9.55 -5.76
C ILE A 88 -2.53 -10.38 -4.94
N TYR A 89 -2.10 -10.92 -3.79
CA TYR A 89 -2.95 -11.71 -2.92
C TYR A 89 -4.19 -10.91 -2.47
N LEU A 90 -4.00 -9.72 -1.88
CA LEU A 90 -5.11 -8.88 -1.45
C LEU A 90 -5.99 -8.43 -2.61
N GLY A 91 -5.38 -8.06 -3.74
CA GLY A 91 -6.10 -7.59 -4.92
C GLY A 91 -6.95 -8.67 -5.60
N THR A 92 -6.67 -9.96 -5.36
CA THR A 92 -7.34 -11.08 -6.04
C THR A 92 -8.12 -11.98 -5.08
N ALA A 93 -7.44 -12.69 -4.19
CA ALA A 93 -8.01 -13.72 -3.34
C ALA A 93 -8.41 -13.21 -1.95
N GLY A 94 -7.65 -12.25 -1.39
CA GLY A 94 -7.88 -11.71 -0.05
C GLY A 94 -9.13 -10.84 0.04
N GLU A 95 -9.42 -10.05 -1.00
CA GLU A 95 -10.61 -9.19 -1.07
C GLU A 95 -11.37 -9.41 -2.39
N PRO A 96 -12.29 -10.40 -2.44
CA PRO A 96 -13.03 -10.71 -3.65
C PRO A 96 -13.80 -9.50 -4.20
N GLY A 97 -13.58 -9.20 -5.47
CA GLY A 97 -14.17 -8.02 -6.15
C GLY A 97 -13.20 -6.85 -6.33
N THR A 98 -12.08 -6.81 -5.59
CA THR A 98 -11.05 -5.77 -5.74
C THR A 98 -10.41 -5.82 -7.12
N PHE A 99 -10.07 -6.99 -7.66
CA PHE A 99 -9.51 -7.12 -9.01
C PHE A 99 -10.44 -6.55 -10.12
N ARG A 100 -11.75 -6.76 -9.98
CA ARG A 100 -12.75 -6.19 -10.91
C ARG A 100 -12.76 -4.67 -10.86
N SER A 101 -12.51 -4.09 -9.68
CA SER A 101 -12.45 -2.63 -9.52
C SER A 101 -11.30 -2.03 -10.33
N MET A 102 -10.15 -2.70 -10.41
CA MET A 102 -8.98 -2.22 -11.15
C MET A 102 -9.16 -2.38 -12.66
N THR A 103 -9.76 -3.49 -13.10
CA THR A 103 -9.90 -3.80 -14.54
C THR A 103 -11.12 -3.18 -15.19
N ARG A 104 -12.22 -3.00 -14.43
CA ARG A 104 -13.50 -2.47 -14.94
C ARG A 104 -13.89 -1.12 -14.36
N GLY A 105 -13.20 -0.63 -13.32
CA GLY A 105 -13.51 0.64 -12.67
C GLY A 105 -14.77 0.63 -11.80
N THR A 106 -15.38 -0.53 -11.53
CA THR A 106 -16.65 -0.64 -10.81
C THR A 106 -16.57 -1.60 -9.63
N VAL A 107 -17.27 -1.28 -8.53
CA VAL A 107 -17.42 -2.13 -7.33
C VAL A 107 -18.90 -2.32 -6.99
N THR A 108 -19.22 -3.39 -6.27
CA THR A 108 -20.59 -3.60 -5.77
C THR A 108 -20.84 -2.73 -4.53
N ARG A 109 -22.10 -2.36 -4.29
CA ARG A 109 -22.49 -1.62 -3.08
C ARG A 109 -22.11 -2.37 -1.80
N ALA A 110 -22.32 -3.69 -1.77
CA ALA A 110 -21.97 -4.54 -0.64
C ALA A 110 -20.45 -4.51 -0.35
N TRP A 111 -19.63 -4.61 -1.40
CA TRP A 111 -18.17 -4.52 -1.25
C TRP A 111 -17.73 -3.17 -0.70
N ALA A 112 -18.28 -2.07 -1.25
CA ALA A 112 -17.94 -0.72 -0.81
C ALA A 112 -18.37 -0.47 0.64
N ARG A 113 -19.54 -0.97 1.06
CA ARG A 113 -20.04 -0.86 2.43
C ARG A 113 -19.16 -1.63 3.42
N LEU A 114 -18.64 -2.80 3.03
CA LEU A 114 -17.81 -3.65 3.88
C LEU A 114 -16.38 -3.14 4.02
N HIS A 115 -15.72 -2.82 2.90
CA HIS A 115 -14.28 -2.50 2.90
C HIS A 115 -13.99 -1.00 3.04
N HIS A 116 -14.95 -0.15 2.65
CA HIS A 116 -14.78 1.31 2.61
C HIS A 116 -16.04 2.06 3.11
N PRO A 117 -16.51 1.77 4.35
CA PRO A 117 -17.79 2.27 4.86
C PRO A 117 -17.90 3.80 4.84
N ARG A 118 -16.84 4.55 5.16
CA ARG A 118 -16.90 6.03 5.10
C ARG A 118 -17.06 6.53 3.67
N TRP A 119 -16.31 5.95 2.74
CA TRP A 119 -16.43 6.29 1.33
C TRP A 119 -17.80 5.91 0.75
N PHE A 120 -18.37 4.78 1.19
CA PHE A 120 -19.73 4.40 0.83
C PHE A 120 -20.74 5.47 1.28
N ARG A 121 -20.67 5.95 2.53
CA ARG A 121 -21.51 7.04 3.04
C ARG A 121 -21.31 8.33 2.24
N GLU A 122 -20.06 8.70 1.95
CA GLU A 122 -19.71 9.91 1.18
C GLU A 122 -20.32 9.91 -0.23
N VAL A 123 -20.30 8.76 -0.92
CA VAL A 123 -20.77 8.65 -2.32
C VAL A 123 -22.28 8.43 -2.42
N THR A 124 -22.89 7.71 -1.47
CA THR A 124 -24.31 7.32 -1.55
C THR A 124 -25.23 8.15 -0.67
N GLY A 125 -24.72 8.83 0.34
CA GLY A 125 -25.53 9.47 1.39
C GLY A 125 -26.23 8.49 2.33
N GLU A 126 -26.12 7.18 2.10
CA GLU A 126 -26.73 6.15 2.95
C GLU A 126 -25.86 5.90 4.18
N GLN A 127 -26.47 5.86 5.37
CA GLN A 127 -25.81 5.41 6.59
C GLN A 127 -25.55 3.90 6.53
N THR A 128 -24.35 3.47 6.91
CA THR A 128 -24.03 2.04 7.09
C THR A 128 -24.78 1.53 8.32
N ARG A 129 -25.99 0.97 8.13
CA ARG A 129 -26.69 0.26 9.22
C ARG A 129 -25.92 -1.03 9.50
N ARG A 130 -25.39 -1.17 10.73
CA ARG A 130 -24.73 -2.40 11.21
C ARG A 130 -25.71 -3.58 11.17
#